data_AF-E1ZGR0-F1
#
_entry.id   AF-E1ZGR0-F1
#
_cell.length_a   1.000
_cell.length_b   1.000
_cell.length_c   1.000
_cell.angle_alpha   90.00
_cell.angle_beta   90.00
_cell.angle_gamma   90.00
#
_symmetry.space_group_name_H-M   'P 1'
#
loop_
_entity.id
_entity.type
_entity.pdbx_description
1 polymer ?
#
loop_
_entity_poly.entity_id
_entity_poly.type
_entity_poly.pdbx_seq_one_letter_code
_entity_poly.pdbx_strand_id
1 'polypeptide(L)'
;TPTGVKYLHEAAHHYDIGVYFEANGHGTVLFSKPLLARLEQVGREARQGRAAADLLALSVVINQAVGDALSGILLVEAALRRKGWGLDRWAALYADLPSRQLKVSVADRSGLQTTDAETRVAQPAGLQAAIDGAVAGVPSGRSFVRPSGTEDVVRVYAEAESQAAADELAAAVARLVHAQAGGVGPAP
;
A
#
# COMPACT_ATOMS: atom_id res chain seq x y z
N THR A 1 -5.46 -0.46 6.21
CA THR A 1 -5.65 0.85 6.86
C THR A 1 -5.96 1.88 5.80
N PRO A 2 -6.52 3.06 6.13
CA PRO A 2 -6.51 4.20 5.22
C PRO A 2 -5.09 4.54 4.74
N THR A 3 -4.99 5.26 3.62
CA THR A 3 -3.72 5.78 3.08
C THR A 3 -3.11 6.79 4.05
N GLY A 4 -1.79 6.77 4.16
CA GLY A 4 -1.04 7.72 4.95
C GLY A 4 -0.32 7.05 6.10
N VAL A 5 0.94 7.43 6.25
CA VAL A 5 1.89 6.83 7.18
C VAL A 5 1.41 6.88 8.62
N LYS A 6 0.61 7.87 9.01
CA LYS A 6 0.01 7.96 10.34
C LYS A 6 -0.85 6.74 10.68
N TYR A 7 -1.68 6.29 9.75
CA TYR A 7 -2.56 5.15 9.97
C TYR A 7 -1.81 3.82 9.94
N LEU A 8 -0.85 3.70 9.01
CA LEU A 8 0.00 2.52 8.89
C LEU A 8 0.90 2.34 10.10
N HIS A 9 1.54 3.41 10.56
CA HIS A 9 2.44 3.42 11.71
C HIS A 9 1.70 3.04 12.99
N GLU A 10 0.51 3.61 13.24
CA GLU A 10 -0.32 3.24 14.39
C GLU A 10 -0.70 1.75 14.36
N ALA A 11 -1.12 1.24 13.20
CA ALA A 11 -1.46 -0.18 13.07
C ALA A 11 -0.24 -1.10 13.27
N ALA A 12 0.94 -0.66 12.83
CA ALA A 12 2.18 -1.42 12.96
C ALA A 12 2.63 -1.61 14.42
N HIS A 13 2.28 -0.69 15.33
CA HIS A 13 2.57 -0.82 16.77
C HIS A 13 1.82 -1.96 17.46
N HIS A 14 0.75 -2.49 16.85
CA HIS A 14 0.03 -3.65 17.39
C HIS A 14 0.76 -4.99 17.20
N TYR A 15 1.94 -4.98 16.58
CA TYR A 15 2.74 -6.18 16.29
C TYR A 15 4.11 -6.10 16.96
N ASP A 16 4.70 -7.27 17.24
CA ASP A 16 6.08 -7.36 17.70
C ASP A 16 7.09 -6.91 16.64
N ILE A 17 6.79 -7.22 15.37
CA ILE A 17 7.46 -6.69 14.19
C ILE A 17 6.38 -6.14 13.26
N GLY A 18 6.25 -4.81 13.21
CA GLY A 18 5.30 -4.12 12.34
C GLY A 18 5.97 -3.66 11.06
N VAL A 19 5.74 -4.36 9.94
CA VAL A 19 6.24 -3.96 8.62
C VAL A 19 5.15 -3.17 7.89
N TYR A 20 5.44 -1.94 7.48
CA TYR A 20 4.49 -1.17 6.67
C TYR A 20 5.20 -0.40 5.55
N PHE A 21 4.65 -0.51 4.34
CA PHE A 21 5.09 0.22 3.15
C PHE A 21 3.88 0.59 2.30
N GLU A 22 3.85 1.80 1.79
CA GLU A 22 2.97 2.21 0.70
C GLU A 22 3.63 1.90 -0.65
N ALA A 23 2.82 1.66 -1.68
CA ALA A 23 3.32 1.37 -3.03
C ALA A 23 4.19 2.49 -3.64
N ASN A 24 4.12 3.71 -3.10
CA ASN A 24 4.98 4.83 -3.47
C ASN A 24 6.42 4.72 -2.91
N GLY A 25 6.71 3.69 -2.10
CA GLY A 25 8.00 3.43 -1.48
C GLY A 25 8.15 3.96 -0.04
N HIS A 26 7.19 4.71 0.48
CA HIS A 26 7.25 5.22 1.86
C HIS A 26 6.91 4.11 2.85
N GLY A 27 7.81 3.82 3.80
CA GLY A 27 7.56 2.82 4.82
C GLY A 27 8.74 2.58 5.75
N THR A 28 8.51 1.83 6.82
CA THR A 28 9.56 1.35 7.72
C THR A 28 9.14 0.05 8.43
N VAL A 29 10.00 -0.45 9.31
CA VAL A 29 9.76 -1.62 10.17
C VAL A 29 9.91 -1.22 11.63
N LEU A 30 8.89 -1.51 12.44
CA LEU A 30 8.88 -1.25 13.88
C LEU A 30 9.17 -2.54 14.65
N PHE A 31 9.90 -2.43 15.76
CA PHE A 31 10.17 -3.53 16.67
C PHE A 31 9.66 -3.19 18.07
N SER A 32 8.85 -4.07 18.65
CA SER A 32 8.32 -3.86 19.99
C SER A 32 9.44 -3.95 21.05
N LYS A 33 9.36 -3.12 22.09
CA LYS A 33 10.32 -3.19 23.21
C LYS A 33 10.38 -4.57 23.87
N PRO A 34 9.24 -5.28 24.10
CA PRO A 34 9.27 -6.64 24.62
C PRO A 34 10.03 -7.62 23.73
N LEU A 35 9.86 -7.53 22.40
CA LEU A 35 10.60 -8.35 21.46
C LEU A 35 12.11 -8.09 21.55
N LEU A 36 12.53 -6.83 21.55
CA LEU A 36 13.96 -6.47 21.62
C LEU A 36 14.62 -7.05 22.87
N ALA A 37 13.98 -6.90 24.03
CA ALA A 37 14.49 -7.49 25.29
C ALA A 37 14.63 -9.02 25.21
N ARG A 38 13.67 -9.70 24.56
CA ARG A 38 13.73 -11.15 24.34
C ARG A 38 14.86 -11.53 23.38
N LEU A 39 15.05 -10.79 22.29
CA LEU A 39 16.13 -11.03 21.33
C LEU A 39 17.50 -10.84 21.97
N GLU A 40 17.68 -9.87 22.87
CA GLU A 40 18.92 -9.68 23.64
C GLU A 40 19.24 -10.86 24.56
N GLN A 41 18.22 -11.51 25.14
CA GLN A 41 18.40 -12.71 25.96
C GLN A 41 18.82 -13.90 25.10
N VAL A 42 18.09 -14.16 24.01
CA VAL A 42 18.38 -15.26 23.06
C VAL A 42 19.72 -15.07 22.37
N GLY A 43 20.11 -13.82 22.09
CA GLY A 43 21.40 -13.44 21.49
C GLY A 43 22.61 -13.97 22.26
N ARG A 44 22.47 -14.21 23.57
CA ARG A 44 23.52 -14.75 24.45
C ARG A 44 23.65 -16.27 24.38
N GLU A 45 22.72 -16.97 23.72
CA GLU A 45 22.71 -18.43 23.60
C GLU A 45 23.45 -18.91 22.33
N ALA A 46 24.27 -19.96 22.46
CA ALA A 46 25.18 -20.40 21.39
C ALA A 46 24.48 -20.93 20.11
N ARG A 47 23.29 -21.53 20.22
CA ARG A 47 22.61 -22.18 19.08
C ARG A 47 21.71 -21.23 18.27
N GLN A 48 21.10 -20.23 18.90
CA GLN A 48 20.17 -19.29 18.25
C GLN A 48 20.68 -17.84 18.23
N GLY A 49 21.83 -17.57 18.84
CA GLY A 49 22.35 -16.21 19.01
C GLY A 49 22.57 -15.46 17.71
N ARG A 50 22.92 -16.15 16.61
CA ARG A 50 23.16 -15.47 15.33
C ARG A 50 21.90 -14.91 14.68
N ALA A 51 20.78 -15.64 14.71
CA ALA A 51 19.52 -15.13 14.16
C ALA A 51 18.96 -13.98 15.00
N ALA A 52 19.07 -14.08 16.33
CA ALA A 52 18.69 -13.00 17.22
C ALA A 52 19.56 -11.75 17.04
N ALA A 53 20.88 -11.92 16.87
CA ALA A 53 21.80 -10.84 16.57
C ALA A 53 21.50 -10.16 15.22
N ASP A 54 21.16 -10.93 14.19
CA ASP A 54 20.75 -10.39 12.89
C ASP A 54 19.48 -9.51 13.02
N LEU A 55 18.46 -9.98 13.75
CA LEU A 55 17.22 -9.21 13.99
C LEU A 55 17.47 -7.94 14.81
N LEU A 56 18.31 -8.02 15.86
CA LEU A 56 18.72 -6.85 16.63
C LEU A 56 19.44 -5.84 15.74
N ALA A 57 20.36 -6.27 14.89
CA ALA A 57 21.06 -5.39 13.95
C ALA A 57 20.09 -4.73 12.97
N LEU A 58 19.11 -5.48 12.43
CA LEU A 58 18.08 -4.90 11.56
C LEU A 58 17.24 -3.84 12.26
N SER A 59 16.92 -4.02 13.54
CA SER A 59 16.18 -3.03 14.34
C SER A 59 16.95 -1.72 14.55
N VAL A 60 18.28 -1.76 14.44
CA VAL A 60 19.16 -0.59 14.53
C VAL A 60 19.37 0.06 13.15
N VAL A 61 19.44 -0.74 12.10
CA VAL A 61 19.64 -0.26 10.72
C VAL A 61 18.42 0.50 10.22
N ILE A 62 17.21 -0.03 10.45
CA ILE A 62 15.98 0.57 9.95
C ILE A 62 15.56 1.77 10.82
N ASN A 63 15.19 2.88 10.18
CA ASN A 63 14.74 4.06 10.91
C ASN A 63 13.32 3.85 11.45
N GLN A 64 13.16 3.59 12.74
CA GLN A 64 11.85 3.32 13.34
C GLN A 64 11.00 4.59 13.59
N ALA A 65 11.54 5.79 13.38
CA ALA A 65 10.81 7.05 13.60
C ALA A 65 9.97 7.47 12.37
N VAL A 66 10.50 7.29 11.17
CA VAL A 66 9.85 7.63 9.90
C VAL A 66 10.47 6.81 8.77
N GLY A 67 9.75 6.67 7.65
CA GLY A 67 10.33 6.05 6.46
C GLY A 67 11.58 6.78 5.97
N ASP A 68 12.65 6.02 5.79
CA ASP A 68 13.97 6.52 5.40
C ASP A 68 14.53 5.59 4.32
N ALA A 69 14.66 6.14 3.11
CA ALA A 69 15.08 5.39 1.93
C ALA A 69 16.50 4.82 2.05
N LEU A 70 17.42 5.50 2.74
CA LEU A 70 18.78 5.01 2.95
C LEU A 70 18.79 3.83 3.93
N SER A 71 18.04 3.93 5.03
CA SER A 71 17.87 2.81 5.95
C SER A 71 17.17 1.62 5.27
N GLY A 72 16.18 1.90 4.43
CA GLY A 72 15.42 0.91 3.67
C GLY A 72 16.28 0.14 2.67
N ILE A 73 17.11 0.83 1.88
CA ILE A 73 17.99 0.14 0.92
C ILE A 73 19.04 -0.71 1.64
N LEU A 74 19.58 -0.27 2.78
CA LEU A 74 20.50 -1.08 3.59
C LEU A 74 19.81 -2.33 4.15
N LEU A 75 18.55 -2.23 4.59
CA LEU A 75 17.77 -3.38 5.04
C LEU A 75 17.49 -4.37 3.90
N VAL A 76 17.10 -3.88 2.72
CA VAL A 76 16.90 -4.72 1.52
C VAL A 76 18.20 -5.45 1.13
N GLU A 77 19.30 -4.71 1.05
CA GLU A 77 20.63 -5.24 0.73
C GLU A 77 21.09 -6.31 1.73
N ALA A 78 20.84 -6.10 3.03
CA ALA A 78 21.13 -7.09 4.06
C ALA A 78 20.27 -8.35 3.92
N ALA A 79 18.96 -8.19 3.67
CA ALA A 79 18.03 -9.31 3.51
C ALA A 79 18.35 -10.17 2.27
N LEU A 80 18.63 -9.54 1.13
CA LEU A 80 19.00 -10.23 -0.11
C LEU A 80 20.33 -10.99 0.04
N ARG A 81 21.35 -10.36 0.63
CA ARG A 81 22.63 -11.03 0.94
C ARG A 81 22.44 -12.22 1.87
N ARG A 82 21.63 -12.08 2.92
CA ARG A 82 21.36 -13.17 3.87
C ARG A 82 20.68 -14.37 3.21
N LYS A 83 19.79 -14.12 2.25
CA LYS A 83 19.09 -15.15 1.48
C LYS A 83 19.90 -15.71 0.31
N GLY A 84 20.98 -15.06 -0.09
CA GLY A 84 21.70 -15.36 -1.33
C GLY A 84 20.84 -15.13 -2.58
N TRP A 85 20.00 -14.08 -2.56
CA TRP A 85 19.09 -13.76 -3.65
C TRP A 85 19.62 -12.60 -4.49
N GLY A 86 19.51 -12.73 -5.81
CA GLY A 86 19.58 -11.60 -6.73
C GLY A 86 18.21 -10.96 -6.95
N LEU A 87 18.18 -9.85 -7.67
CA LEU A 87 16.95 -9.10 -7.95
C LEU A 87 15.92 -9.93 -8.71
N ASP A 88 16.34 -10.76 -9.68
CA ASP A 88 15.43 -11.60 -10.46
C ASP A 88 14.65 -12.58 -9.57
N ARG A 89 15.34 -13.19 -8.59
CA ARG A 89 14.71 -14.12 -7.65
C ARG A 89 13.77 -13.40 -6.69
N TRP A 90 14.11 -12.18 -6.29
CA TRP A 90 13.23 -11.36 -5.47
C TRP A 90 11.98 -10.92 -6.24
N ALA A 91 12.15 -10.45 -7.47
CA ALA A 91 11.05 -10.05 -8.36
C ALA A 91 10.12 -11.23 -8.70
N ALA A 92 10.65 -12.46 -8.76
CA ALA A 92 9.86 -13.67 -9.02
C ALA A 92 9.09 -14.22 -7.80
N LEU A 93 9.08 -13.52 -6.64
CA LEU A 93 8.34 -13.98 -5.47
C LEU A 93 6.83 -14.09 -5.70
N TYR A 94 6.28 -13.17 -6.48
CA TYR A 94 4.90 -13.13 -6.92
C TYR A 94 4.80 -12.29 -8.19
N ALA A 95 3.73 -12.47 -8.96
CA ALA A 95 3.44 -11.62 -10.11
C ALA A 95 2.35 -10.62 -9.72
N ASP A 96 2.64 -9.33 -9.86
CA ASP A 96 1.62 -8.29 -9.75
C ASP A 96 0.54 -8.50 -10.81
N LEU A 97 -0.73 -8.28 -10.44
CA LEU A 97 -1.76 -8.08 -11.44
C LEU A 97 -1.47 -6.77 -12.19
N PRO A 98 -1.63 -6.74 -13.52
CA PRO A 98 -1.65 -5.50 -14.27
C PRO A 98 -2.61 -4.49 -13.62
N SER A 99 -2.13 -3.26 -13.44
CA SER A 99 -2.89 -2.21 -12.77
C SER A 99 -2.77 -0.87 -13.50
N ARG A 100 -3.71 0.03 -13.22
CA ARG A 100 -3.77 1.39 -13.73
C ARG A 100 -4.25 2.34 -12.64
N GLN A 101 -3.54 3.46 -12.49
CA GLN A 101 -3.97 4.58 -11.65
C GLN A 101 -4.28 5.79 -12.53
N LEU A 102 -5.49 6.32 -12.39
CA LEU A 102 -5.95 7.54 -13.06
C LEU A 102 -6.28 8.63 -12.05
N LYS A 103 -6.29 9.87 -12.55
CA LYS A 103 -6.65 11.07 -11.79
C LYS A 103 -7.84 11.72 -12.47
N VAL A 104 -8.95 11.89 -11.75
CA VAL A 104 -10.14 12.61 -12.22
C VAL A 104 -10.22 13.94 -11.49
N SER A 105 -10.17 15.05 -12.21
CA SER A 105 -10.40 16.38 -11.63
C SER A 105 -11.87 16.52 -11.24
N VAL A 106 -12.14 17.04 -10.05
CA VAL A 106 -13.50 17.26 -9.53
C VAL A 106 -13.62 18.69 -9.03
N ALA A 107 -14.84 19.23 -9.02
CA ALA A 107 -15.10 20.58 -8.53
C ALA A 107 -14.85 20.72 -7.02
N ASP A 108 -15.22 19.68 -6.26
CA ASP A 108 -15.01 19.61 -4.81
C ASP A 108 -14.76 18.15 -4.40
N ARG A 109 -13.53 17.86 -3.96
CA ARG A 109 -13.15 16.52 -3.51
C ARG A 109 -13.84 16.09 -2.22
N SER A 110 -14.31 17.03 -1.40
CA SER A 110 -14.93 16.74 -0.10
C SER A 110 -16.32 16.11 -0.24
N GLY A 111 -16.95 16.26 -1.41
CA GLY A 111 -18.18 15.57 -1.77
C GLY A 111 -18.03 14.06 -1.92
N LEU A 112 -16.80 13.54 -2.07
CA LEU A 112 -16.53 12.11 -2.09
C LEU A 112 -16.03 11.64 -0.72
N GLN A 113 -16.84 10.85 -0.03
CA GLN A 113 -16.50 10.28 1.27
C GLN A 113 -16.31 8.78 1.14
N THR A 114 -15.22 8.26 1.69
CA THR A 114 -14.89 6.83 1.66
C THR A 114 -15.00 6.18 3.04
N THR A 115 -15.19 4.86 3.04
CA THR A 115 -15.19 3.99 4.21
C THR A 115 -14.32 2.76 3.95
N ASP A 116 -14.21 1.87 4.94
CA ASP A 116 -13.52 0.58 4.84
C ASP A 116 -12.10 0.71 4.28
N ALA A 117 -11.22 1.34 5.06
CA ALA A 117 -9.84 1.64 4.67
C ALA A 117 -9.70 2.39 3.33
N GLU A 118 -10.67 3.26 3.02
CA GLU A 118 -10.75 4.03 1.77
C GLU A 118 -10.98 3.18 0.50
N THR A 119 -11.45 1.94 0.66
CA THR A 119 -11.71 1.03 -0.46
C THR A 119 -13.16 1.06 -0.93
N ARG A 120 -14.05 1.71 -0.18
CA ARG A 120 -15.47 1.86 -0.53
C ARG A 120 -15.91 3.31 -0.46
N VAL A 121 -16.84 3.70 -1.31
CA VAL A 121 -17.48 5.02 -1.33
C VAL A 121 -18.74 4.98 -0.47
N ALA A 122 -18.80 5.88 0.51
CA ALA A 122 -19.99 6.15 1.31
C ALA A 122 -20.86 7.26 0.68
N GLN A 123 -20.22 8.27 0.08
CA GLN A 123 -20.89 9.36 -0.65
C GLN A 123 -20.08 9.73 -1.90
N PRO A 124 -20.72 10.08 -3.02
CA PRO A 124 -22.17 10.15 -3.23
C PRO A 124 -22.85 8.77 -3.28
N ALA A 125 -24.14 8.74 -2.91
CA ALA A 125 -24.92 7.51 -2.93
C ALA A 125 -25.04 6.96 -4.36
N GLY A 126 -24.95 5.64 -4.51
CA GLY A 126 -25.02 4.95 -5.81
C GLY A 126 -23.66 4.77 -6.50
N LEU A 127 -22.66 5.63 -6.24
CA LEU A 127 -21.34 5.50 -6.89
C LEU A 127 -20.65 4.17 -6.57
N GLN A 128 -20.68 3.73 -5.30
CA GLN A 128 -20.10 2.42 -4.96
C GLN A 128 -20.79 1.26 -5.68
N ALA A 129 -22.12 1.29 -5.79
CA ALA A 129 -22.85 0.22 -6.49
C ALA A 129 -22.52 0.20 -7.99
N ALA A 130 -22.30 1.36 -8.60
CA ALA A 130 -21.86 1.47 -9.99
C ALA A 130 -20.43 0.92 -10.18
N ILE A 131 -19.52 1.20 -9.24
CA ILE A 131 -18.16 0.62 -9.24
C ILE A 131 -18.21 -0.89 -9.07
N ASP A 132 -18.98 -1.40 -8.10
CA ASP A 132 -19.16 -2.83 -7.86
C ASP A 132 -19.70 -3.53 -9.14
N GLY A 133 -20.64 -2.88 -9.86
CA GLY A 133 -21.15 -3.37 -11.13
C GLY A 133 -20.11 -3.39 -12.27
N ALA A 134 -19.24 -2.39 -12.35
CA ALA A 134 -18.15 -2.36 -13.32
C ALA A 134 -17.10 -3.45 -13.06
N VAL A 135 -16.84 -3.75 -11.78
CA VAL A 135 -15.87 -4.77 -11.36
C VAL A 135 -16.41 -6.20 -11.57
N ALA A 136 -17.71 -6.43 -11.38
CA ALA A 136 -18.31 -7.77 -11.37
C ALA A 136 -18.04 -8.61 -12.64
N GLY A 137 -17.84 -7.97 -13.80
CA GLY A 137 -17.56 -8.62 -15.08
C GLY A 137 -16.08 -8.80 -15.41
N VAL A 138 -15.16 -8.35 -14.55
CA VAL A 138 -13.72 -8.32 -14.82
C VAL A 138 -13.02 -9.41 -13.99
N PRO A 139 -12.44 -10.44 -14.63
CA PRO A 139 -11.65 -11.46 -13.94
C PRO A 139 -10.48 -10.85 -13.15
N SER A 140 -10.33 -11.28 -11.89
CA SER A 140 -9.44 -10.66 -10.88
C SER A 140 -9.56 -9.13 -10.79
N GLY A 141 -10.71 -8.59 -11.19
CA GLY A 141 -10.98 -7.17 -11.19
C GLY A 141 -11.08 -6.65 -9.77
N ARG A 142 -10.36 -5.57 -9.50
CA ARG A 142 -10.58 -4.75 -8.31
C ARG A 142 -10.42 -3.29 -8.69
N SER A 143 -11.36 -2.46 -8.28
CA SER A 143 -11.25 -1.01 -8.42
C SER A 143 -11.80 -0.31 -7.20
N PHE A 144 -11.15 0.79 -6.81
CA PHE A 144 -11.66 1.70 -5.80
C PHE A 144 -11.24 3.13 -6.13
N VAL A 145 -11.93 4.07 -5.50
CA VAL A 145 -11.70 5.51 -5.69
C VAL A 145 -11.60 6.20 -4.35
N ARG A 146 -10.76 7.24 -4.28
CA ARG A 146 -10.61 8.03 -3.07
C ARG A 146 -10.27 9.48 -3.40
N PRO A 147 -10.67 10.45 -2.57
CA PRO A 147 -10.28 11.83 -2.78
C PRO A 147 -8.77 11.98 -2.51
N SER A 148 -8.10 12.86 -3.25
CA SER A 148 -6.75 13.27 -2.87
C SER A 148 -6.78 14.11 -1.59
N GLY A 149 -5.72 14.03 -0.78
CA GLY A 149 -5.61 14.84 0.44
C GLY A 149 -5.21 16.30 0.17
N THR A 150 -4.63 16.58 -1.00
CA THR A 150 -3.93 17.83 -1.29
C THR A 150 -4.41 18.55 -2.56
N GLU A 151 -5.25 17.92 -3.36
CA GLU A 151 -5.68 18.42 -4.67
C GLU A 151 -7.16 18.11 -4.88
N ASP A 152 -7.89 18.95 -5.63
CA ASP A 152 -9.29 18.71 -6.02
C ASP A 152 -9.40 17.68 -7.14
N VAL A 153 -8.98 16.47 -6.80
CA VAL A 153 -8.95 15.31 -7.68
C VAL A 153 -9.36 14.07 -6.90
N VAL A 154 -9.96 13.12 -7.61
CA VAL A 154 -10.23 11.77 -7.14
C VAL A 154 -9.26 10.82 -7.83
N ARG A 155 -8.59 9.99 -7.05
CA ARG A 155 -7.70 8.94 -7.55
C ARG A 155 -8.52 7.70 -7.82
N VAL A 156 -8.37 7.14 -9.01
CA VAL A 156 -8.98 5.88 -9.43
C VAL A 156 -7.88 4.84 -9.53
N TYR A 157 -8.04 3.73 -8.84
CA TYR A 157 -7.19 2.56 -8.98
C TYR A 157 -7.99 1.42 -9.59
N ALA A 158 -7.41 0.70 -10.54
CA ALA A 158 -7.93 -0.58 -11.01
C ALA A 158 -6.80 -1.58 -11.26
N GLU A 159 -7.08 -2.86 -11.01
CA GLU A 159 -6.24 -4.00 -11.38
C GLU A 159 -7.12 -5.12 -11.98
N ALA A 160 -6.55 -5.94 -12.85
CA ALA A 160 -7.22 -7.06 -13.52
C ALA A 160 -6.20 -8.09 -14.03
N GLU A 161 -6.67 -9.22 -14.58
CA GLU A 161 -5.78 -10.26 -15.15
C GLU A 161 -4.90 -9.80 -16.34
N SER A 162 -5.31 -8.74 -17.05
CA SER A 162 -4.54 -8.20 -18.19
C SER A 162 -4.47 -6.68 -18.16
N GLN A 163 -3.42 -6.10 -18.77
CA GLN A 163 -3.26 -4.65 -18.83
C GLN A 163 -4.43 -3.97 -19.54
N ALA A 164 -4.93 -4.57 -20.63
CA ALA A 164 -6.09 -4.04 -21.36
C ALA A 164 -7.34 -3.99 -20.46
N ALA A 165 -7.62 -5.07 -19.72
CA ALA A 165 -8.75 -5.10 -18.79
C ALA A 165 -8.60 -4.10 -17.63
N ALA A 166 -7.39 -3.93 -17.09
CA ALA A 166 -7.13 -2.96 -16.04
C ALA A 166 -7.31 -1.51 -16.54
N ASP A 167 -6.86 -1.23 -17.76
CA ASP A 167 -7.00 0.08 -18.42
C ASP A 167 -8.48 0.39 -18.71
N GLU A 168 -9.22 -0.58 -19.24
CA GLU A 168 -10.66 -0.46 -19.51
C GLU A 168 -11.47 -0.25 -18.23
N LEU A 169 -11.19 -1.03 -17.18
CA LEU A 169 -11.84 -0.90 -15.87
C LEU A 169 -11.54 0.46 -15.23
N ALA A 170 -10.27 0.90 -15.25
CA ALA A 170 -9.89 2.21 -14.75
C ALA A 170 -10.63 3.34 -15.49
N ALA A 171 -10.71 3.27 -16.81
CA ALA A 171 -11.42 4.26 -17.61
C ALA A 171 -12.93 4.25 -17.34
N ALA A 172 -13.55 3.08 -17.21
CA ALA A 172 -14.96 2.94 -16.86
C ALA A 172 -15.27 3.58 -15.50
N VAL A 173 -14.47 3.28 -14.48
CA VAL A 173 -14.63 3.84 -13.14
C VAL A 173 -14.33 5.35 -13.13
N ALA A 174 -13.34 5.82 -13.89
CA ALA A 174 -13.07 7.24 -14.03
C ALA A 174 -14.25 8.02 -14.62
N ARG A 175 -14.96 7.46 -15.61
CA ARG A 175 -16.20 8.05 -16.14
C ARG A 175 -17.32 8.07 -15.10
N LEU A 176 -17.47 7.03 -14.29
CA LEU A 176 -18.44 7.01 -13.19
C LEU A 176 -18.16 8.11 -12.16
N VAL A 177 -16.89 8.28 -11.77
CA VAL A 177 -16.47 9.36 -10.87
C VAL A 177 -16.74 10.72 -11.49
N HIS A 178 -16.36 10.92 -12.75
CA HIS A 178 -16.59 12.20 -13.43
C HIS A 178 -18.08 12.56 -13.48
N ALA A 179 -18.94 11.60 -13.81
CA ALA A 179 -20.38 11.80 -13.90
C ALA A 179 -21.07 12.00 -12.54
N GLN A 180 -20.65 11.29 -11.49
CA GLN A 180 -21.41 11.23 -10.22
C GLN A 180 -20.76 12.01 -9.07
N ALA A 181 -19.46 12.31 -9.14
CA ALA A 181 -18.71 13.02 -8.09
C ALA A 181 -18.27 14.43 -8.52
N GLY A 182 -18.99 15.05 -9.46
CA GLY A 182 -18.74 16.44 -9.87
C GLY A 182 -17.45 16.62 -10.66
N GLY A 183 -17.18 15.73 -11.61
CA GLY A 183 -16.03 15.81 -12.50
C GLY A 183 -15.99 17.11 -13.31
N VAL A 184 -14.79 17.65 -13.50
CA VAL A 184 -14.55 18.87 -14.27
C VAL A 184 -13.50 18.64 -15.36
N GLY A 185 -13.58 19.41 -16.45
CA GLY A 185 -12.70 19.25 -17.60
C GLY A 185 -13.14 18.10 -18.53
N PRO A 186 -12.26 17.68 -19.47
CA PRO A 186 -12.60 16.66 -20.45
C PRO A 186 -12.90 15.32 -19.77
N ALA A 187 -13.90 14.61 -20.29
CA ALA A 187 -14.23 13.28 -19.81
C ALA A 187 -13.08 12.29 -20.11
N PRO A 188 -12.75 11.40 -19.16
CA PRO A 188 -11.70 10.39 -19.30
C PRO A 188 -12.08 9.17 -20.14
#